data_AF-A0A6B0Z0L8-F1
#
_entry.id   AF-A0A6B0Z0L8-F1
#
_cell.length_a   1.000
_cell.length_b   1.000
_cell.length_c   1.000
_cell.angle_alpha   90.00
_cell.angle_beta   90.00
_cell.angle_gamma   90.00
#
_symmetry.space_group_name_H-M   'P 1'
#
loop_
_entity.id
_entity.type
_entity.pdbx_description
1 polymer ?
#
loop_
_entity_poly.entity_id
_entity_poly.type
_entity_poly.pdbx_seq_one_letter_code
_entity_poly.pdbx_strand_id
1 'polypeptide(L)' 'MSVRPLVLWVTRQEETVMRFTRRDSDFATGVLTDAAGTVPFSFDRLTRRLSLPDGDIFLDEYGWEVDEQGKIVFQSRRTD' A
#
# COMPACT_ATOMS: atom_id res chain seq x y z
N MET A 1 1.02 5.22 15.09
CA MET A 1 1.51 5.33 13.69
C MET A 1 0.35 5.69 12.75
N SER A 2 0.56 6.25 11.56
CA SER A 2 -0.52 6.73 10.66
C SER A 2 -0.67 5.84 9.41
N VAL A 3 -1.85 5.84 8.77
CA VAL A 3 -2.04 5.22 7.43
C VAL A 3 -1.61 6.16 6.29
N ARG A 4 -1.04 7.32 6.62
CA ARG A 4 -0.60 8.33 5.64
C ARG A 4 0.33 7.77 4.55
N PRO A 5 1.33 6.93 4.85
CA PRO A 5 2.17 6.33 3.80
C PRO A 5 1.35 5.57 2.76
N LEU A 6 0.42 4.73 3.22
CA LEU A 6 -0.48 3.97 2.35
C LEU A 6 -1.34 4.89 1.48
N VAL A 7 -1.95 5.92 2.06
CA VAL A 7 -2.78 6.87 1.30
C VAL A 7 -1.95 7.58 0.24
N LEU A 8 -0.74 8.06 0.59
CA LEU A 8 0.16 8.71 -0.35
C LEU A 8 0.57 7.77 -1.49
N TRP A 9 0.85 6.50 -1.18
CA TRP A 9 1.12 5.50 -2.20
C TRP A 9 -0.08 5.32 -3.14
N VAL A 10 -1.30 5.13 -2.61
CA VAL A 10 -2.51 4.97 -3.44
C VAL A 10 -2.76 6.18 -4.34
N THR A 11 -2.55 7.41 -3.87
CA THR A 11 -2.78 8.62 -4.69
C THR A 11 -1.85 8.73 -5.90
N ARG A 12 -0.77 7.93 -5.94
CA ARG A 12 0.16 7.86 -7.07
C ARG A 12 -0.14 6.70 -8.01
N GLN A 13 -1.03 5.78 -7.62
CA GLN A 13 -1.52 4.72 -8.48
C GLN A 13 -2.65 5.27 -9.34
N GLU A 14 -2.51 5.16 -10.66
CA GLU A 14 -3.54 5.62 -11.59
C GLU A 14 -4.81 4.78 -11.41
N GLU A 15 -5.96 5.44 -11.48
CA GLU A 15 -7.29 4.81 -11.47
C GLU A 15 -7.57 3.86 -10.29
N THR A 16 -6.78 3.94 -9.22
CA THR A 16 -6.90 3.07 -8.05
C THR A 16 -7.76 3.72 -6.98
N VAL A 17 -8.83 3.02 -6.57
CA VAL A 17 -9.71 3.42 -5.47
C VAL A 17 -9.46 2.52 -4.27
N MET A 18 -9.12 3.12 -3.12
CA MET A 18 -8.97 2.42 -1.86
C MET A 18 -10.21 2.57 -0.97
N ARG A 19 -10.65 1.46 -0.37
CA ARG A 19 -11.68 1.46 0.69
C ARG A 19 -11.19 0.67 1.90
N PHE A 20 -11.22 1.29 3.07
CA PHE A 20 -10.93 0.60 4.32
C PHE A 20 -12.12 -0.24 4.78
N THR A 21 -11.85 -1.45 5.25
CA THR A 21 -12.83 -2.32 5.93
C THR A 21 -12.60 -2.35 7.44
N ARG A 22 -11.35 -2.26 7.89
CA ARG A 22 -10.97 -2.21 9.31
C ARG A 22 -9.73 -1.35 9.50
N ARG A 23 -9.69 -0.59 10.60
CA ARG A 23 -8.55 0.25 10.99
C ARG A 23 -8.37 0.21 12.51
N ASP A 24 -7.29 -0.42 12.94
CA ASP A 24 -6.92 -0.52 14.35
C ASP A 24 -5.58 0.17 14.60
N SER A 25 -5.03 0.06 15.81
CA SER A 25 -3.73 0.63 16.22
C SER A 25 -2.57 0.17 15.35
N ASP A 26 -2.57 -1.10 14.96
CA ASP A 26 -1.39 -1.74 14.34
C ASP A 26 -1.62 -2.02 12.85
N PHE A 27 -2.86 -2.29 12.46
CA PHE A 27 -3.20 -2.69 11.10
C PHE A 27 -4.33 -1.85 10.49
N ALA A 28 -4.29 -1.73 9.17
CA ALA A 28 -5.42 -1.27 8.37
C ALA A 28 -5.65 -2.28 7.24
N THR A 29 -6.89 -2.72 7.05
CA THR A 29 -7.26 -3.65 5.98
C THR A 29 -8.34 -3.02 5.11
N GLY A 30 -8.46 -3.51 3.88
CA GLY A 30 -9.44 -2.99 2.95
C GLY A 30 -9.36 -3.65 1.60
N VAL A 31 -9.87 -2.94 0.60
CA VAL A 31 -9.75 -3.31 -0.80
C VAL A 31 -9.16 -2.17 -1.62
N LEU A 32 -8.33 -2.52 -2.60
CA LEU A 32 -7.94 -1.66 -3.71
C LEU A 32 -8.77 -2.10 -4.92
N THR A 33 -9.26 -1.14 -5.69
CA THR A 33 -9.96 -1.40 -6.95
C THR A 33 -9.27 -0.61 -8.05
N ASP A 34 -8.79 -1.31 -9.07
CA ASP A 34 -8.18 -0.76 -10.28
C ASP A 34 -8.88 -1.35 -11.52
N ALA A 35 -8.35 -1.10 -12.72
CA ALA A 35 -8.89 -1.62 -13.97
C ALA A 35 -8.83 -3.16 -14.08
N ALA A 36 -7.89 -3.80 -13.39
CA ALA A 36 -7.74 -5.25 -13.37
C ALA A 36 -8.73 -5.92 -12.39
N GLY A 37 -9.21 -5.18 -11.39
CA GLY A 37 -10.32 -5.59 -10.54
C GLY A 37 -10.17 -5.11 -9.10
N THR A 38 -10.84 -5.82 -8.18
CA THR A 38 -10.81 -5.52 -6.74
C THR A 38 -9.96 -6.56 -6.01
N VAL A 39 -8.93 -6.10 -5.31
CA VAL A 39 -8.03 -6.95 -4.52
C VAL A 39 -8.05 -6.54 -3.04
N PRO A 40 -8.01 -7.50 -2.10
CA PRO A 40 -7.87 -7.19 -0.68
C PRO A 40 -6.45 -6.70 -0.37
N PHE A 41 -6.31 -5.85 0.65
CA PHE A 41 -5.01 -5.46 1.18
C PHE A 41 -4.98 -5.52 2.72
N SER A 42 -3.79 -5.69 3.26
CA SER A 42 -3.47 -5.45 4.66
C SER A 42 -2.26 -4.53 4.77
N PHE A 43 -2.30 -3.57 5.70
CA PHE A 43 -1.22 -2.62 5.92
C PHE A 43 -0.81 -2.64 7.39
N ASP A 44 0.40 -3.12 7.64
CA ASP A 44 1.07 -3.02 8.94
C ASP A 44 1.64 -1.61 9.11
N ARG A 45 1.16 -0.90 10.12
CA ARG A 45 1.52 0.51 10.37
C ARG A 45 2.86 0.66 11.09
N LEU A 46 3.35 -0.39 11.74
CA LEU A 46 4.63 -0.40 12.45
C LEU A 46 5.76 -0.60 11.43
N THR A 47 5.61 -1.60 10.57
CA THR A 47 6.61 -1.95 9.56
C THR A 47 6.40 -1.21 8.23
N ARG A 48 5.25 -0.54 8.05
CA ARG A 48 4.81 0.08 6.79
C ARG A 48 4.80 -0.90 5.61
N ARG A 49 4.46 -2.16 5.91
CA ARG A 49 4.30 -3.23 4.94
C ARG A 49 2.86 -3.27 4.44
N LEU A 50 2.68 -3.10 3.14
CA LEU A 50 1.45 -3.33 2.41
C LEU A 50 1.49 -4.74 1.81
N SER A 51 0.63 -5.62 2.30
CA SER A 51 0.44 -6.97 1.76
C SER A 51 -0.72 -6.98 0.76
N LEU A 52 -0.43 -7.46 -0.45
CA LEU A 52 -1.36 -7.69 -1.55
C LEU A 52 -1.33 -9.19 -1.92
N PRO A 53 -2.30 -9.70 -2.72
CA PRO A 53 -2.26 -11.09 -3.19
C PRO A 53 -1.00 -11.43 -3.99
N ASP A 54 -0.45 -10.44 -4.70
CA ASP A 54 0.69 -10.61 -5.62
C ASP A 54 2.05 -10.48 -4.90
N GLY A 55 2.05 -10.02 -3.64
CA GLY A 55 3.27 -9.82 -2.86
C GLY A 55 3.17 -8.67 -1.87
N ASP A 56 4.31 -8.39 -1.24
CA ASP A 56 4.46 -7.33 -0.26
C ASP A 56 5.22 -6.13 -0.81
N ILE A 57 4.78 -4.95 -0.41
CA ILE A 57 5.39 -3.66 -0.71
C ILE A 57 5.74 -2.99 0.62
N PHE A 58 6.99 -2.56 0.78
CA PHE A 58 7.40 -1.77 1.94
C PHE A 58 7.37 -0.29 1.57
N LEU A 59 6.83 0.53 2.47
CA LEU A 59 6.70 1.97 2.27
C LEU A 59 7.57 2.76 3.25
N ASP A 60 8.17 3.85 2.77
CA ASP A 60 8.70 4.88 3.65
C ASP A 60 7.59 5.75 4.26
N GLU A 61 7.94 6.74 5.07
CA GLU A 61 6.95 7.63 5.70
C GLU A 61 6.21 8.57 4.72
N TYR A 62 6.70 8.67 3.47
CA TYR A 62 6.18 9.49 2.39
C TYR A 62 5.43 8.67 1.32
N GLY A 63 5.27 7.36 1.55
CA GLY A 63 4.58 6.43 0.67
C GLY A 63 5.37 6.05 -0.58
N TRP A 64 6.69 6.14 -0.54
CA TRP A 64 7.56 5.57 -1.58
C TRP A 64 7.85 4.12 -1.28
N GLU A 65 7.91 3.32 -2.34
CA GLU A 65 8.33 1.92 -2.23
C GLU A 65 9.82 1.84 -1.89
N VAL A 66 10.14 1.01 -0.92
CA VAL A 66 11.51 0.77 -0.46
C VAL A 66 11.81 -0.72 -0.45
N ASP A 67 13.08 -1.08 -0.60
CA ASP A 67 13.54 -2.44 -0.32
C ASP A 67 13.59 -2.70 1.21
N GLU A 68 13.97 -3.92 1.57
CA GLU A 68 14.14 -4.34 2.98
C GLU A 68 15.19 -3.51 3.75
N GLN A 69 16.07 -2.80 3.02
CA GLN A 69 17.11 -1.94 3.58
C GLN A 69 16.65 -0.48 3.68
N GLY A 70 15.43 -0.17 3.25
CA GLY A 70 14.85 1.18 3.29
C GLY A 70 15.29 2.08 2.14
N LYS A 71 15.95 1.53 1.11
CA LYS A 71 16.34 2.29 -0.08
C LYS A 71 15.15 2.38 -1.02
N ILE A 72 14.86 3.59 -1.51
CA ILE A 72 13.80 3.80 -2.50
C ILE A 72 14.06 2.93 -3.72
N VAL A 73 13.13 2.02 -3.99
CA VAL A 73 13.08 1.23 -5.21
C VAL A 73 11.98 1.83 -6.07
N PHE A 74 12.35 2.41 -7.20
CA PHE A 74 11.36 2.86 -8.18
C PHE A 74 10.82 1.62 -8.90
N GLN A 75 9.94 0.88 -8.24
CA GLN A 75 8.95 0.00 -8.87
C GLN A 75 7.61 0.75 -8.73
N SER A 76 7.29 1.59 -9.70
CA SER A 76 6.42 1.31 -10.85
C SER A 76 4.97 1.01 -10.47
N ARG A 77 4.09 1.81 -11.07
CA ARG A 77 2.67 1.54 -11.36
C ARG A 77 2.38 0.03 -11.44
N ARG A 78 1.26 -0.42 -10.85
CA ARG A 78 0.61 -1.70 -11.23
C ARG A 78 0.34 -1.63 -12.73
N THR A 79 1.23 -2.18 -13.55
CA THR A 79 1.11 -2.26 -15.00
C THR A 79 0.81 -3.72 -15.31
N ASP A 80 -0.24 -3.91 -16.09
CA ASP A 80 -0.87 -5.16 -16.58
C ASP A 80 0.08 -6.37 -16.74
#